data_AF-A0A2J0YSK0-F1
#
_entry.id   AF-A0A2J0YSK0-F1
#
_cell.length_a   1.000
_cell.length_b   1.000
_cell.length_c   1.000
_cell.angle_alpha   90.00
_cell.angle_beta   90.00
_cell.angle_gamma   90.00
#
_symmetry.space_group_name_H-M   'P 1'
#
loop_
_entity.id
_entity.type
_entity.pdbx_description
1 polymer ?
#
loop_
_entity_poly.entity_id
_entity_poly.type
_entity_poly.pdbx_seq_one_letter_code
_entity_poly.pdbx_strand_id
1 'polypeptide(L)' 'MSEYGVVTSPTSLCFTRVLPASVERVWAFLTESDKRGLWLATGDMELREGGGVTLRFVHAD' A
#
# COMPACT_ATOMS: atom_id res chain seq x y z
N MET A 1 14.52 -5.90 -15.00
CA MET A 1 13.29 -5.72 -14.19
C MET A 1 12.45 -4.64 -14.85
N SER A 2 11.14 -4.88 -15.03
CA SER A 2 10.24 -3.84 -15.55
C SER A 2 10.15 -2.69 -14.54
N GLU A 3 10.25 -1.44 -15.02
CA GLU A 3 10.14 -0.23 -14.20
C GLU A 3 8.75 -0.07 -13.58
N TYR A 4 7.73 -0.65 -14.22
CA TYR A 4 6.33 -0.51 -13.81
C TYR A 4 5.83 -1.75 -13.07
N GLY A 5 5.99 -2.95 -13.60
CA GLY A 5 5.57 -4.21 -12.97
C GLY A 5 5.71 -5.38 -13.96
N VAL A 6 5.68 -6.61 -13.46
CA VAL A 6 5.81 -7.84 -14.28
C VAL A 6 4.55 -8.68 -14.15
N VAL A 7 3.85 -8.91 -15.26
CA VAL A 7 2.73 -9.85 -15.33
C VAL A 7 3.30 -11.27 -15.23
N THR A 8 3.00 -11.99 -14.15
CA THR A 8 3.53 -13.34 -13.91
C THR A 8 2.52 -14.43 -14.28
N SER A 9 1.24 -14.07 -14.40
CA SER A 9 0.15 -14.94 -14.84
C SER A 9 -1.02 -14.08 -15.36
N PRO A 10 -2.06 -14.67 -15.96
CA PRO A 10 -3.26 -13.93 -16.39
C PRO A 10 -3.97 -13.13 -15.27
N THR A 11 -3.73 -13.48 -14.01
CA THR A 11 -4.39 -12.87 -12.84
C THR A 11 -3.40 -12.32 -11.82
N SER A 12 -2.12 -12.22 -12.16
CA SER A 12 -1.08 -11.83 -11.20
C SER A 12 -0.09 -10.84 -11.79
N LEU A 13 0.12 -9.75 -11.06
CA LEU A 13 1.07 -8.68 -11.35
C LEU A 13 2.02 -8.54 -10.16
N CYS A 14 3.33 -8.61 -10.41
CA CYS A 14 4.37 -8.49 -9.40
C CYS A 14 5.08 -7.14 -9.50
N PHE A 15 5.20 -6.46 -8.37
CA PHE A 15 5.99 -5.23 -8.21
C PHE A 15 7.14 -5.51 -7.24
N THR A 16 8.36 -5.12 -7.62
CA THR A 16 9.52 -5.13 -6.73
C THR A 16 10.16 -3.75 -6.75
N ARG A 17 10.36 -3.17 -5.57
CA ARG A 17 10.98 -1.85 -5.39
C ARG A 17 11.96 -1.90 -4.22
N VAL A 18 13.06 -1.16 -4.36
CA VAL A 18 13.98 -0.86 -3.25
C VAL A 18 13.63 0.54 -2.76
N LEU A 19 13.24 0.64 -1.50
CA LEU A 19 12.91 1.93 -0.87
C LEU A 19 14.09 2.38 0.01
N PRO A 20 14.52 3.65 -0.06
CA PRO A 20 15.60 4.19 0.77
C PRO A 20 15.10 4.53 2.18
N ALA A 21 14.49 3.56 2.86
CA ALA A 21 13.87 3.71 4.16
C ALA A 21 13.99 2.42 4.97
N SER A 22 13.95 2.51 6.30
CA SER A 22 13.90 1.32 7.16
C SER A 22 12.56 0.60 7.02
N VAL A 23 12.52 -0.67 7.41
CA VAL A 23 11.29 -1.49 7.35
C VAL A 23 10.19 -0.88 8.21
N GLU A 24 10.52 -0.33 9.37
CA GLU A 24 9.57 0.32 10.29
C GLU A 24 8.93 1.56 9.64
N ARG A 25 9.74 2.34 8.90
CA ARG A 25 9.22 3.50 8.17
C ARG A 25 8.33 3.08 7.02
N VAL A 26 8.68 2.02 6.30
CA VAL A 26 7.80 1.48 5.25
C VAL A 26 6.49 0.98 5.85
N TRP A 27 6.56 0.22 6.95
CA TRP A 27 5.38 -0.29 7.65
C TRP A 27 4.44 0.83 8.09
N ALA A 28 4.97 1.91 8.67
CA ALA A 28 4.18 3.09 9.03
C ALA A 28 3.38 3.67 7.85
N PHE A 29 3.98 3.74 6.65
CA PHE A 29 3.30 4.20 5.43
C PHE A 29 2.32 3.19 4.83
N LEU A 30 2.34 1.94 5.29
CA LEU A 30 1.37 0.91 4.93
C LEU A 30 0.22 0.83 5.94
N THR A 31 0.42 1.15 7.20
CA THR A 31 -0.57 0.91 8.27
C THR A 31 -1.19 2.16 8.88
N GLU A 32 -0.46 3.26 9.00
CA GLU A 32 -0.99 4.50 9.59
C GLU A 32 -1.81 5.29 8.55
N SER A 33 -3.07 5.60 8.87
CA SER A 33 -4.03 6.23 7.94
C SER A 33 -3.48 7.49 7.27
N ASP A 34 -2.95 8.43 8.04
CA ASP A 34 -2.52 9.73 7.51
C ASP A 34 -1.32 9.59 6.57
N LYS A 35 -0.37 8.71 6.91
CA LYS A 35 0.80 8.45 6.07
C LYS A 35 0.44 7.65 4.82
N ARG A 36 -0.41 6.63 4.93
CA ARG A 36 -0.91 5.84 3.79
C ARG A 36 -1.75 6.71 2.84
N GLY A 37 -2.48 7.68 3.39
CA GLY A 37 -3.26 8.66 2.64
C GLY A 37 -2.46 9.53 1.67
N LEU A 38 -1.14 9.69 1.89
CA LEU A 38 -0.28 10.49 1.01
C LEU A 38 -0.05 9.86 -0.36
N TRP A 39 -0.32 8.56 -0.53
CA TRP A 39 -0.01 7.86 -1.77
C TRP A 39 -1.06 6.83 -2.22
N LEU A 40 -1.95 6.38 -1.33
CA LEU A 40 -3.01 5.42 -1.67
C LEU A 40 -4.39 5.90 -1.22
N ALA A 41 -4.67 5.87 0.10
CA ALA A 41 -5.95 6.24 0.67
C ALA A 41 -5.87 6.37 2.20
N THR A 42 -6.69 7.26 2.76
CA THR A 42 -6.91 7.33 4.21
C THR A 42 -7.93 6.29 4.67
N GLY A 43 -8.05 6.10 5.97
CA GLY A 43 -9.06 5.24 6.60
C GLY A 43 -8.49 4.28 7.63
N ASP A 44 -9.33 3.86 8.56
CA ASP A 44 -8.92 3.08 9.72
C ASP A 44 -8.58 1.64 9.35
N MET A 45 -7.66 1.04 10.10
CA MET A 45 -7.17 -0.31 9.90
C MET A 45 -6.94 -1.00 11.25
N GLU A 46 -7.56 -2.15 11.45
CA GLU A 46 -7.30 -2.99 12.61
C GLU A 46 -6.15 -3.95 12.28
N LEU A 47 -4.97 -3.74 12.89
CA LEU A 47 -3.75 -4.53 12.64
C LEU A 47 -3.77 -5.88 13.35
N ARG A 48 -4.75 -6.71 13.00
CA ARG A 48 -4.90 -8.09 13.45
C ARG A 48 -5.49 -8.92 12.33
N GLU A 49 -5.27 -10.23 12.38
CA GLU A 49 -5.92 -11.15 11.44
C GLU A 49 -7.45 -11.04 11.54
N GLY A 50 -8.10 -11.01 10.36
CA GLY A 50 -9.54 -10.77 10.25
C GLY A 50 -10.00 -9.37 10.70
N GLY A 51 -9.08 -8.43 10.91
CA GLY A 51 -9.38 -7.04 11.24
C GLY A 51 -9.99 -6.29 10.06
N GLY A 52 -10.88 -5.34 10.36
CA GLY A 52 -11.49 -4.49 9.34
C GLY A 52 -10.50 -3.47 8.75
N VAL A 53 -10.66 -3.15 7.47
CA VAL A 53 -9.94 -2.07 6.79
C VAL A 53 -10.93 -1.19 6.05
N THR A 54 -10.83 0.12 6.24
CA THR A 54 -11.53 1.11 5.41
C THR A 54 -10.52 1.87 4.56
N LEU A 55 -10.74 1.91 3.25
CA LEU A 55 -9.97 2.74 2.32
C LEU A 55 -10.91 3.78 1.70
N ARG A 56 -10.69 5.05 2.04
CA ARG A 56 -11.41 6.20 1.47
C ARG A 56 -10.62 6.75 0.30
N PHE A 57 -10.97 6.27 -0.89
CA PHE A 57 -10.43 6.80 -2.13
C PHE A 57 -11.12 8.12 -2.45
N VAL A 58 -10.42 9.21 -2.18
CA VAL A 58 -10.77 10.53 -2.71
C VAL A 58 -10.10 10.66 -4.07
N HIS A 59 -10.70 10.04 -5.09
CA HIS A 59 -10.40 10.47 -6.45
C HIS A 59 -10.90 11.92 -6.50
N ALA A 60 -10.02 12.86 -6.84
CA ALA A 60 -10.41 14.26 -6.97
C ALA A 60 -11.61 14.37 -7.93
N ASP A 61 -12.41 15.42 -7.72
CA ASP A 61 -13.46 15.86 -8.65
C ASP A 61 -12.99 15.84 -10.12
#